data_AF-A0A971RB36-F1
#
_entry.id   AF-A0A971RB36-F1
#
_cell.length_a   1.000
_cell.length_b   1.000
_cell.length_c   1.000
_cell.angle_alpha   90.00
_cell.angle_beta   90.00
_cell.angle_gamma   90.00
#
_symmetry.space_group_name_H-M   'P 1'
#
loop_
_entity.id
_entity.type
_entity.pdbx_description
1 polymer ?
#
loop_
_entity_poly.entity_id
_entity_poly.type
_entity_poly.pdbx_seq_one_letter_code
_entity_poly.pdbx_strand_id
1 'polypeptide(L)' 'MKRIIYLLLATLFVVTSCNKYSYESVPGDPLEARIYTLDNGLKVYMVVNKDEPRVNA' A
#
# COMPACT_ATOMS: atom_id res chain seq x y z
N MET A 1 11.70 33.78 -14.76
CA MET A 1 10.47 33.34 -14.06
C MET A 1 9.97 31.96 -14.52
N LYS A 2 10.01 31.63 -15.83
CA LYS A 2 9.56 30.31 -16.34
C LYS A 2 10.41 29.13 -15.87
N ARG A 3 11.73 29.30 -15.66
CA ARG A 3 12.64 28.24 -15.16
C ARG A 3 12.28 27.72 -13.77
N ILE A 4 11.78 28.59 -12.89
CA ILE A 4 11.31 28.22 -11.55
C ILE A 4 10.00 27.41 -11.65
N ILE A 5 9.13 27.76 -12.60
CA ILE A 5 7.89 27.02 -12.90
C ILE A 5 8.22 25.61 -13.42
N TYR A 6 9.21 25.46 -14.32
CA TYR A 6 9.63 24.15 -14.80
C TYR A 6 10.28 23.28 -13.71
N LEU A 7 11.02 23.89 -12.77
CA LEU A 7 11.59 23.19 -11.61
C LEU A 7 10.52 22.73 -10.61
N LEU A 8 9.49 23.55 -10.36
CA LEU A 8 8.33 23.18 -9.53
C LEU A 8 7.45 22.09 -10.17
N LEU A 9 7.37 22.06 -11.50
CA LEU A 9 6.61 21.02 -12.22
C LEU A 9 7.32 19.66 -12.19
N ALA A 10 8.66 19.65 -12.18
CA ALA A 10 9.46 18.43 -12.15
C ALA A 10 9.40 17.70 -10.79
N THR A 11 9.24 18.41 -9.67
CA THR A 11 9.14 17.80 -8.33
C THR A 11 7.79 17.14 -8.06
N LEU A 12 6.72 17.59 -8.73
CA LEU A 12 5.38 17.00 -8.57
C LEU A 12 5.27 15.60 -9.20
N PHE A 13 6.10 15.30 -10.22
CA PHE A 13 6.05 14.03 -10.96
C PHE A 13 6.69 12.84 -10.21
N VAL A 14 7.51 13.10 -9.18
CA VAL A 14 8.27 12.07 -8.46
C VAL A 14 7.44 11.32 -7.40
N VAL A 15 6.26 11.82 -7.05
CA VAL A 15 5.53 11.36 -5.84
C VAL A 15 4.60 10.16 -6.09
N THR A 16 4.43 9.69 -7.33
CA THR A 16 3.35 8.73 -7.65
C THR A 16 3.71 7.24 -7.63
N SER A 17 4.93 6.84 -7.26
CA SER A 17 5.42 5.47 -7.52
C SER A 17 5.76 4.65 -6.26
N CYS A 18 4.91 4.68 -5.23
CA CYS A 18 5.04 3.73 -4.14
C CYS A 18 3.70 3.42 -3.47
N ASN A 19 3.02 2.38 -3.95
CA ASN A 19 2.14 1.46 -3.20
C ASN A 19 1.48 0.54 -4.24
N LYS A 20 2.07 -0.63 -4.49
CA LYS A 20 1.52 -1.55 -5.50
C LYS A 20 0.13 -2.09 -5.14
N TYR A 21 -0.24 -2.09 -3.85
CA TYR A 21 -1.55 -2.56 -3.37
C TYR A 21 -1.96 -1.79 -2.11
N SER A 22 -3.07 -1.05 -2.17
CA SER A 22 -3.72 -0.50 -0.98
C SER A 22 -4.52 -1.60 -0.26
N TYR A 23 -4.61 -1.50 1.05
CA TYR A 23 -5.44 -2.38 1.87
C TYR A 23 -6.20 -1.57 2.91
N GLU A 24 -7.32 -2.13 3.35
CA GLU A 24 -8.11 -1.63 4.46
C GLU A 24 -7.83 -2.46 5.72
N SER A 25 -8.05 -1.86 6.88
CA SER A 25 -8.00 -2.54 8.18
C SER A 25 -9.18 -2.12 9.04
N VAL A 26 -9.56 -2.97 9.99
CA VAL A 26 -10.67 -2.71 10.91
C VAL A 26 -10.12 -2.26 12.26
N PRO A 27 -10.48 -1.08 12.77
CA PRO A 27 -10.05 -0.64 14.09
C PRO A 27 -10.47 -1.62 15.19
N GLY A 28 -9.53 -2.03 16.03
CA GLY A 28 -9.78 -2.97 17.13
C GLY A 28 -9.83 -4.45 16.72
N ASP A 29 -9.51 -4.79 15.47
CA ASP A 29 -9.34 -6.20 15.06
C ASP A 29 -8.11 -6.81 15.76
N PRO A 30 -8.27 -7.83 16.62
CA PRO A 30 -7.15 -8.47 17.29
C PRO A 30 -6.21 -9.22 16.34
N LEU A 31 -6.68 -9.55 15.13
CA LEU A 31 -5.89 -10.25 14.11
C LEU A 31 -5.13 -9.29 13.20
N GLU A 32 -5.42 -7.98 13.25
CA GLU A 32 -4.83 -6.96 12.37
C GLU A 32 -4.91 -7.35 10.89
N ALA A 33 -6.06 -7.88 10.45
CA ALA A 33 -6.23 -8.38 9.10
C ALA A 33 -6.11 -7.25 8.07
N ARG A 34 -5.38 -7.54 6.99
CA ARG A 34 -5.28 -6.67 5.81
C ARG A 34 -6.29 -7.12 4.77
N ILE A 35 -7.14 -6.20 4.33
CA ILE A 35 -8.23 -6.47 3.40
C ILE A 35 -7.91 -5.82 2.06
N TYR A 36 -7.70 -6.63 1.03
CA TYR A 36 -7.49 -6.18 -0.34
C TYR A 36 -8.76 -6.38 -1.15
N THR A 37 -9.15 -5.37 -1.94
CA THR A 37 -10.20 -5.52 -2.95
C THR A 37 -9.53 -5.64 -4.31
N LEU A 38 -9.76 -6.76 -5.00
CA LEU A 38 -9.25 -7.01 -6.35
C LEU A 38 -10.15 -6.33 -7.40
N ASP A 39 -9.63 -6.12 -8.60
CA ASP A 39 -10.36 -5.45 -9.69
C ASP A 39 -11.67 -6.16 -10.09
N ASN A 40 -11.74 -7.48 -9.85
CA ASN A 40 -12.95 -8.27 -10.08
C ASN A 40 -13.95 -8.25 -8.90
N GLY A 41 -13.71 -7.41 -7.90
CA GLY A 41 -14.56 -7.25 -6.72
C GLY A 41 -14.37 -8.31 -5.62
N LEU A 42 -13.49 -9.30 -5.82
CA LEU A 42 -13.17 -10.27 -4.77
C LEU A 42 -12.34 -9.61 -3.66
N LYS A 43 -12.57 -10.04 -2.42
CA LYS A 43 -11.81 -9.58 -1.25
C LYS A 43 -10.83 -10.66 -0.78
N VAL A 44 -9.58 -10.28 -0.59
CA VAL A 44 -8.53 -11.12 0.01
C VAL A 44 -8.25 -10.63 1.42
N TYR A 45 -8.40 -11.52 2.40
CA TYR A 45 -8.10 -11.26 3.81
C TYR A 45 -6.78 -11.92 4.16
N MET A 46 -5.81 -11.14 4.61
CA MET A 46 -4.48 -11.63 4.97
C MET A 46 -4.16 -11.32 6.43
N VAL A 47 -3.73 -12.33 7.17
CA VAL A 47 -3.22 -12.25 8.54
C VAL A 47 -1.83 -12.86 8.60
N VAL A 48 -1.01 -12.40 9.55
CA VAL A 48 0.28 -13.02 9.83
C VAL A 48 0.04 -14.33 10.59
N ASN A 49 0.43 -15.46 9.98
CA ASN A 49 0.53 -16.71 10.72
C ASN A 49 1.75 -16.65 11.66
N LYS A 50 1.53 -16.83 12.97
CA LYS A 50 2.57 -16.82 14.01
C LYS A 50 2.91 -18.22 14.53
N ASP A 51 2.13 -19.23 14.14
CA ASP A 51 2.29 -20.60 14.63
C ASP A 51 3.51 -21.30 13.98
N GLU A 52 3.92 -20.82 12.81
CA GLU A 52 5.02 -21.40 12.04
C GLU A 52 6.10 -20.35 11.73
N PRO A 53 7.40 -20.72 11.82
CA PRO A 53 8.49 -19.82 11.48
C PRO A 53 8.51 -19.51 9.99
N ARG A 54 8.66 -18.23 9.63
CA ARG A 54 8.88 -17.80 8.25
C ARG A 54 10.37 -17.61 7.99
N VAL A 55 10.85 -18.17 6.88
CA VAL A 55 12.18 -17.85 6.35
C VAL A 55 12.14 -16.42 5.81
N ASN A 56 12.97 -15.54 6.37
CA ASN A 56 13.24 -14.22 5.80
C ASN A 56 14.51 -14.33 4.96
N ALA A 57 14.45 -13.86 3.71
CA ALA A 57 15.59 -13.85 2.79
C ALA A 57 16.57 -12.71 3.09
#